data_AF-A0A7S2XYP1-F1
#
_entry.id   AF-A0A7S2XYP1-F1
#
_cell.length_a   1.000
_cell.length_b   1.000
_cell.length_c   1.000
_cell.angle_alpha   90.00
_cell.angle_beta   90.00
_cell.angle_gamma   90.00
#
_symmetry.space_group_name_H-M   'P 1'
#
loop_
_entity.id
_entity.type
_entity.pdbx_description
1 polymer ?
#
loop_
_entity_poly.entity_id
_entity_poly.type
_entity_poly.pdbx_seq_one_letter_code
_entity_poly.pdbx_strand_id
1 'polypeptide(L)'
;EGEGGQGQWQQEARLTPSDGRTLDKFGAAVAGFTVLGHGGGGGAAVGAPFHDSQGDENAGAVYFFTRDADNHSWLEVSKVVAPVSHQRAHSYFGSSIAHLGGGRLAIGANAADSLTSAGTAESSTGEIYIYYQLVVNDSPAGSKWELGYRVVPSVASAYDHFGFSLTACFLSDTEEAPIKEPTALSV
;
A
#
# COMPACT_ATOMS: atom_id res chain seq x y z
N GLU A 1 31.24 -27.72 -12.71
CA GLU A 1 30.65 -27.20 -13.95
C GLU A 1 29.14 -27.25 -13.83
N GLY A 2 28.46 -26.19 -14.26
CA GLY A 2 27.02 -25.98 -14.10
C GLY A 2 26.69 -24.55 -14.49
N GLU A 3 26.40 -24.39 -15.77
CA GLU A 3 26.28 -23.16 -16.57
C GLU A 3 25.61 -21.96 -15.88
N GLY A 4 26.35 -20.86 -15.80
CA GLY A 4 25.81 -19.53 -15.61
C GLY A 4 25.03 -19.12 -16.85
N GLY A 5 23.77 -19.54 -16.94
CA GLY A 5 22.82 -18.98 -17.87
C GLY A 5 22.71 -17.48 -17.62
N GLN A 6 23.16 -16.66 -18.57
CA GLN A 6 22.95 -15.22 -18.54
C GLN A 6 21.44 -14.98 -18.70
N GLY A 7 20.73 -14.94 -17.58
CA GLY A 7 19.31 -14.58 -17.55
C GLY A 7 19.15 -13.18 -18.11
N GLN A 8 18.73 -13.07 -19.36
CA GLN A 8 18.40 -11.79 -19.96
C GLN A 8 17.12 -11.30 -19.30
N TRP A 9 17.19 -10.12 -18.68
CA TRP A 9 16.00 -9.42 -18.22
C TRP A 9 15.14 -9.08 -19.43
N GLN A 10 13.96 -9.69 -19.50
CA GLN A 10 12.94 -9.37 -20.49
C GLN A 10 11.81 -8.64 -19.80
N GLN A 11 11.33 -7.57 -20.42
CA GLN A 11 10.15 -6.88 -19.94
C GLN A 11 8.93 -7.79 -20.13
N GLU A 12 8.31 -8.16 -19.02
CA GLU A 12 7.10 -8.97 -19.06
C GLU A 12 5.85 -8.13 -19.37
N ALA A 13 5.68 -7.02 -18.65
CA ALA A 13 4.53 -6.14 -18.79
C ALA A 13 4.90 -4.68 -18.52
N ARG A 14 4.03 -3.77 -18.97
CA ARG A 14 4.04 -2.37 -18.55
C ARG A 14 2.75 -2.11 -17.76
N LEU A 15 2.91 -1.77 -16.49
CA LEU A 15 1.78 -1.40 -15.64
C LEU A 15 1.49 0.09 -15.80
N THR A 16 0.23 0.44 -16.02
CA THR A 16 -0.25 1.81 -16.10
C THR A 16 -1.53 1.94 -15.29
N PRO A 17 -1.67 3.02 -14.50
CA PRO A 17 -2.92 3.28 -13.77
C PRO A 17 -4.06 3.56 -14.76
N SER A 18 -5.26 3.11 -14.42
CA SER A 18 -6.48 3.26 -15.21
C SER A 18 -6.88 4.72 -15.44
N ASP A 19 -6.56 5.61 -14.49
CA ASP A 19 -6.92 7.03 -14.50
C ASP A 19 -5.74 7.98 -14.28
N GLY A 20 -4.51 7.52 -14.50
CA GLY A 20 -3.31 8.32 -14.26
C GLY A 20 -3.18 9.53 -15.18
N ARG A 21 -2.67 10.61 -14.61
CA ARG A 21 -2.44 11.89 -15.28
C ARG A 21 -0.96 12.26 -15.27
N THR A 22 -0.62 13.24 -16.09
CA THR A 22 0.71 13.86 -16.05
C THR A 22 0.96 14.41 -14.65
N LEU A 23 2.17 14.19 -14.14
CA LEU A 23 2.64 14.64 -12.81
C LEU A 23 2.13 13.84 -11.59
N ASP A 24 1.25 12.84 -11.75
CA ASP A 24 0.80 11.98 -10.62
C ASP A 24 1.93 11.19 -9.94
N LYS A 25 3.10 11.14 -10.59
CA LYS A 25 4.29 10.39 -10.14
C LYS A 25 3.99 8.91 -9.87
N PHE A 26 3.12 8.30 -10.67
CA PHE A 26 2.92 6.85 -10.64
C PHE A 26 4.26 6.13 -10.79
N GLY A 27 4.53 5.19 -9.88
CA GLY A 27 5.81 4.49 -9.78
C GLY A 27 6.80 5.11 -8.79
N ALA A 28 6.42 6.15 -8.05
CA ALA A 28 7.28 6.75 -7.02
C ALA A 28 7.63 5.78 -5.89
N ALA A 29 6.73 4.84 -5.59
CA ALA A 29 6.96 3.75 -4.66
C ALA A 29 6.38 2.45 -5.24
N VAL A 30 7.07 1.33 -5.03
CA VAL A 30 6.64 0.01 -5.50
C VAL A 30 6.90 -1.03 -4.42
N ALA A 31 5.94 -1.91 -4.18
CA ALA A 31 6.13 -3.10 -3.34
C ALA A 31 5.50 -4.33 -3.99
N GLY A 32 6.26 -5.42 -4.07
CA GLY A 32 5.73 -6.73 -4.43
C GLY A 32 5.03 -7.37 -3.22
N PHE A 33 3.92 -8.06 -3.45
CA PHE A 33 3.20 -8.81 -2.43
C PHE A 33 2.71 -10.16 -2.96
N THR A 34 2.37 -11.08 -2.06
CA THR A 34 1.74 -12.35 -2.40
C THR A 34 0.23 -12.19 -2.32
N VAL A 35 -0.48 -12.58 -3.38
CA VAL A 35 -1.93 -12.55 -3.44
C VAL A 35 -2.49 -13.70 -2.61
N LEU A 36 -3.26 -13.40 -1.56
CA LEU A 36 -3.95 -14.40 -0.76
C LEU A 36 -5.11 -15.08 -1.53
N GLY A 37 -5.44 -16.32 -1.17
CA GLY A 37 -6.61 -17.06 -1.66
C GLY A 37 -6.47 -17.72 -3.05
N HIS A 38 -5.70 -17.15 -3.97
CA HIS A 38 -5.56 -17.66 -5.34
C HIS A 38 -4.18 -18.29 -5.58
N GLY A 39 -3.99 -19.56 -5.21
CA GLY A 39 -2.88 -20.41 -5.65
C GLY A 39 -1.44 -19.89 -5.45
N GLY A 40 -1.24 -18.75 -4.75
CA GLY A 40 0.06 -18.10 -4.55
C GLY A 40 0.54 -17.17 -5.68
N GLY A 41 -0.35 -16.39 -6.31
CA GLY A 41 0.02 -15.38 -7.31
C GLY A 41 0.84 -14.19 -6.78
N GLY A 42 1.54 -13.50 -7.68
CA GLY A 42 2.27 -12.27 -7.38
C GLY A 42 1.43 -11.01 -7.62
N GLY A 43 1.64 -9.99 -6.80
CA GLY A 43 1.03 -8.69 -6.96
C GLY A 43 2.04 -7.55 -6.81
N ALA A 44 1.68 -6.39 -7.33
CA ALA A 44 2.46 -5.16 -7.23
C ALA A 44 1.56 -4.02 -6.74
N ALA A 45 1.97 -3.37 -5.65
CA ALA A 45 1.40 -2.11 -5.20
C ALA A 45 2.27 -0.97 -5.73
N VAL A 46 1.66 0.03 -6.36
CA VAL A 46 2.37 1.14 -6.99
C VAL A 46 1.78 2.48 -6.53
N GLY A 47 2.62 3.32 -5.97
CA GLY A 47 2.25 4.64 -5.46
C GLY A 47 2.24 5.72 -6.54
N ALA A 48 1.28 6.62 -6.43
CA ALA A 48 1.13 7.85 -7.20
C ALA A 48 0.85 9.01 -6.23
N PRO A 49 1.87 9.48 -5.48
CA PRO A 49 1.68 10.43 -4.38
C PRO A 49 1.11 11.78 -4.82
N PHE A 50 1.21 12.13 -6.10
CA PHE A 50 0.75 13.41 -6.62
C PHE A 50 -0.60 13.29 -7.35
N HIS A 51 -1.26 12.13 -7.24
CA HIS A 51 -2.59 11.96 -7.79
C HIS A 51 -3.62 12.78 -7.01
N ASP A 52 -4.43 13.56 -7.73
CA ASP A 52 -5.56 14.29 -7.15
C ASP A 52 -6.69 13.32 -6.81
N SER A 53 -7.21 13.37 -5.58
CA SER A 53 -8.19 12.41 -5.12
C SER A 53 -9.27 13.08 -4.28
N GLN A 54 -10.53 12.69 -4.48
CA GLN A 54 -11.70 13.20 -3.76
C GLN A 54 -11.84 14.73 -3.71
N GLY A 55 -11.27 15.44 -4.69
CA GLY A 55 -11.28 16.91 -4.77
C GLY A 55 -10.07 17.60 -4.12
N ASP A 56 -9.16 16.85 -3.50
CA ASP A 56 -7.92 17.36 -2.94
C ASP A 56 -6.73 17.16 -3.89
N GLU A 57 -5.94 18.22 -4.07
CA GLU A 57 -4.76 18.23 -4.93
C GLU A 57 -3.62 17.42 -4.31
N ASN A 58 -2.94 16.58 -5.09
CA ASN A 58 -1.80 15.76 -4.64
C ASN A 58 -2.05 14.99 -3.33
N ALA A 59 -3.30 14.59 -3.08
CA ALA A 59 -3.64 13.79 -1.91
C ALA A 59 -2.99 12.40 -1.97
N GLY A 60 -2.81 11.89 -3.19
CA GLY A 60 -2.10 10.65 -3.50
C GLY A 60 -3.03 9.43 -3.63
N ALA A 61 -2.50 8.39 -4.27
CA ALA A 61 -3.17 7.12 -4.47
C ALA A 61 -2.16 5.95 -4.51
N VAL A 62 -2.65 4.74 -4.24
CA VAL A 62 -1.92 3.49 -4.48
C VAL A 62 -2.78 2.56 -5.33
N TYR A 63 -2.17 2.03 -6.37
CA TYR A 63 -2.79 1.11 -7.32
C TYR A 63 -2.25 -0.29 -7.09
N PHE A 64 -3.13 -1.28 -7.13
CA PHE A 64 -2.79 -2.68 -6.94
C PHE A 64 -2.99 -3.43 -8.25
N PHE A 65 -1.93 -4.11 -8.66
CA PHE A 65 -1.94 -4.99 -9.81
C PHE A 65 -1.74 -6.42 -9.35
N THR A 66 -2.52 -7.34 -9.91
CA THR A 66 -2.30 -8.78 -9.72
C THR A 66 -1.90 -9.40 -11.04
N ARG A 67 -0.94 -10.31 -10.97
CA ARG A 67 -0.58 -11.16 -12.10
C ARG A 67 -1.48 -12.37 -12.11
N ASP A 68 -2.16 -12.58 -13.23
CA ASP A 68 -2.87 -13.82 -13.53
C ASP A 68 -1.82 -14.92 -13.77
N ALA A 69 -1.95 -16.02 -13.01
CA ALA A 69 -0.98 -17.11 -13.03
C ALA A 69 -1.06 -17.94 -14.33
N ASP A 70 -2.22 -17.98 -14.97
CA ASP A 70 -2.48 -18.84 -16.13
C ASP A 70 -2.02 -18.20 -17.43
N ASN A 71 -2.20 -16.88 -17.57
CA ASN A 71 -1.91 -16.15 -18.81
C ASN A 71 -0.81 -15.08 -18.68
N HIS A 72 -0.21 -14.94 -17.49
CA HIS A 72 0.83 -13.95 -17.19
C HIS A 72 0.42 -12.48 -17.46
N SER A 73 -0.87 -12.21 -17.57
CA SER A 73 -1.39 -10.84 -17.70
C SER A 73 -1.42 -10.14 -16.35
N TRP A 74 -1.35 -8.81 -16.39
CA TRP A 74 -1.47 -7.98 -15.20
C TRP A 74 -2.76 -7.17 -15.27
N LEU A 75 -3.50 -7.17 -14.17
CA LEU A 75 -4.76 -6.44 -14.04
C LEU A 75 -4.68 -5.48 -12.85
N GLU A 76 -5.11 -4.24 -13.04
CA GLU A 76 -5.40 -3.33 -11.93
C GLU A 76 -6.66 -3.82 -11.22
N VAL A 77 -6.50 -4.34 -9.99
CA VAL A 77 -7.61 -4.92 -9.22
C VAL A 77 -8.19 -3.97 -8.20
N SER A 78 -7.41 -2.97 -7.79
CA SER A 78 -7.83 -2.04 -6.75
C SER A 78 -7.04 -0.74 -6.82
N LYS A 79 -7.68 0.34 -6.39
CA LYS A 79 -7.08 1.63 -6.13
C LYS A 79 -7.52 2.06 -4.75
N VAL A 80 -6.58 2.48 -3.92
CA VAL A 80 -6.87 3.05 -2.60
C VAL A 80 -6.32 4.46 -2.51
N VAL A 81 -7.03 5.27 -1.74
CA VAL A 81 -6.69 6.66 -1.41
C VAL A 81 -6.78 6.81 0.10
N ALA A 82 -6.17 7.86 0.65
CA ALA A 82 -6.29 8.16 2.07
C ALA A 82 -7.79 8.30 2.47
N PRO A 83 -8.20 7.86 3.68
CA PRO A 83 -9.58 8.00 4.13
C PRO A 83 -10.02 9.46 4.16
N VAL A 84 -11.26 9.74 3.75
CA VAL A 84 -11.81 11.11 3.63
C VAL A 84 -11.68 11.93 4.92
N SER A 85 -11.73 11.31 6.10
CA SER A 85 -11.54 12.01 7.38
C SER A 85 -10.12 12.55 7.60
N HIS A 86 -9.13 12.01 6.90
CA HIS A 86 -7.69 12.34 7.01
C HIS A 86 -7.09 12.79 5.68
N GLN A 87 -7.86 12.74 4.61
CA GLN A 87 -7.42 13.21 3.31
C GLN A 87 -7.30 14.74 3.34
N ARG A 88 -6.12 15.22 2.95
CA ARG A 88 -5.82 16.64 2.78
C ARG A 88 -4.99 16.80 1.52
N ALA A 89 -5.12 17.97 0.90
CA ALA A 89 -4.24 18.37 -0.16
C ALA A 89 -2.77 18.21 0.27
N HIS A 90 -1.94 17.71 -0.65
CA HIS A 90 -0.51 17.48 -0.46
C HIS A 90 -0.14 16.49 0.65
N SER A 91 -1.01 15.56 1.03
CA SER A 91 -0.67 14.50 2.00
C SER A 91 0.35 13.49 1.45
N TYR A 92 0.45 13.37 0.12
CA TYR A 92 1.35 12.45 -0.59
C TYR A 92 1.18 10.99 -0.18
N PHE A 93 -0.06 10.53 -0.06
CA PHE A 93 -0.38 9.13 0.19
C PHE A 93 0.18 8.24 -0.94
N GLY A 94 0.89 7.17 -0.58
CA GLY A 94 1.60 6.33 -1.55
C GLY A 94 3.01 6.82 -1.87
N SER A 95 3.57 7.73 -1.07
CA SER A 95 4.98 8.17 -1.16
C SER A 95 5.96 7.06 -0.79
N SER A 96 5.54 6.12 0.04
CA SER A 96 6.31 4.92 0.42
C SER A 96 5.36 3.74 0.59
N ILE A 97 5.83 2.53 0.28
CA ILE A 97 5.04 1.30 0.45
C ILE A 97 5.98 0.20 0.95
N ALA A 98 5.57 -0.53 1.99
CA ALA A 98 6.29 -1.71 2.48
C ALA A 98 5.33 -2.89 2.65
N HIS A 99 5.72 -4.04 2.10
CA HIS A 99 5.03 -5.30 2.34
C HIS A 99 5.34 -5.79 3.76
N LEU A 100 4.30 -6.03 4.56
CA LEU A 100 4.38 -6.50 5.96
C LEU A 100 3.95 -7.96 6.12
N GLY A 101 3.76 -8.69 5.01
CA GLY A 101 3.50 -10.12 5.04
C GLY A 101 2.09 -10.44 5.54
N GLY A 102 1.65 -11.68 5.34
CA GLY A 102 0.30 -12.09 5.74
C GLY A 102 -0.81 -11.24 5.13
N GLY A 103 -0.63 -10.77 3.89
CA GLY A 103 -1.59 -9.90 3.20
C GLY A 103 -1.64 -8.47 3.74
N ARG A 104 -0.59 -7.98 4.41
CA ARG A 104 -0.53 -6.62 4.95
C ARG A 104 0.44 -5.72 4.18
N LEU A 105 0.06 -4.48 3.95
CA LEU A 105 0.93 -3.44 3.38
C LEU A 105 0.88 -2.19 4.25
N ALA A 106 2.03 -1.57 4.49
CA ALA A 106 2.14 -0.23 5.02
C ALA A 106 2.27 0.78 3.86
N ILE A 107 1.53 1.87 3.93
CA ILE A 107 1.56 2.97 2.96
C ILE A 107 1.80 4.27 3.70
N GLY A 108 2.83 5.02 3.29
CA GLY A 108 3.15 6.32 3.85
C GLY A 108 2.38 7.47 3.19
N ALA A 109 2.01 8.45 4.00
CA ALA A 109 1.55 9.77 3.60
C ALA A 109 2.43 10.81 4.32
N ASN A 110 3.63 11.03 3.80
CA ASN A 110 4.71 11.70 4.52
C ASN A 110 4.48 13.19 4.77
N ALA A 111 3.52 13.82 4.10
CA ALA A 111 3.19 15.23 4.29
C ALA A 111 1.77 15.41 4.85
N ALA A 112 1.14 14.32 5.29
CA ALA A 112 -0.15 14.39 5.98
C ALA A 112 -0.01 15.19 7.30
N ASP A 113 -0.98 16.07 7.53
CA ASP A 113 -1.12 16.82 8.77
C ASP A 113 -1.89 15.96 9.78
N SER A 114 -1.23 15.52 10.85
CA SER A 114 -1.89 14.82 11.94
C SER A 114 -2.32 15.80 13.04
N LEU A 115 -3.45 15.50 13.66
CA LEU A 115 -3.81 16.11 14.94
C LEU A 115 -2.93 15.47 16.03
N THR A 116 -2.19 16.29 16.77
CA THR A 116 -1.51 15.82 17.99
C THR A 116 -2.53 15.33 19.01
N SER A 117 -2.10 14.59 20.04
CA SER A 117 -2.96 14.25 21.19
C SER A 117 -3.50 15.49 21.93
N ALA A 118 -2.96 16.68 21.66
CA ALA A 118 -3.42 17.96 22.18
C ALA A 118 -4.44 18.67 21.25
N GLY A 119 -4.79 18.07 20.10
CA GLY A 119 -5.78 18.60 19.16
C GLY A 119 -5.28 19.73 18.26
N THR A 120 -3.97 20.02 18.25
CA THR A 120 -3.37 20.96 17.29
C THR A 120 -3.03 20.21 16.00
N ALA A 121 -3.41 20.78 14.86
CA ALA A 121 -2.93 20.31 13.57
C ALA A 121 -1.48 20.79 13.43
N GLU A 122 -0.53 19.86 13.41
CA GLU A 122 0.86 20.17 13.11
C GLU A 122 1.09 19.83 11.63
N SER A 123 1.69 20.76 10.89
CA SER A 123 1.88 20.59 9.46
C SER A 123 2.90 19.50 9.15
N SER A 124 2.56 18.60 8.23
CA SER A 124 3.46 17.60 7.65
C SER A 124 4.14 16.68 8.67
N THR A 125 3.41 16.29 9.73
CA THR A 125 3.89 15.30 10.71
C THR A 125 4.06 13.91 10.09
N GLY A 126 3.28 13.61 9.06
CA GLY A 126 3.28 12.34 8.34
C GLY A 126 2.47 11.24 9.03
N GLU A 127 1.93 10.33 8.22
CA GLU A 127 1.09 9.21 8.66
C GLU A 127 1.45 7.91 7.94
N ILE A 128 1.18 6.77 8.57
CA ILE A 128 1.26 5.45 7.95
C ILE A 128 -0.12 4.78 8.03
N TYR A 129 -0.53 4.19 6.92
CA TYR A 129 -1.76 3.41 6.82
C TYR A 129 -1.43 1.94 6.58
N ILE A 130 -2.00 1.05 7.38
CA ILE A 130 -1.84 -0.40 7.26
C ILE A 130 -3.10 -0.98 6.61
N TYR A 131 -2.94 -1.53 5.42
CA TYR A 131 -4.00 -2.17 4.66
C TYR A 131 -3.89 -3.69 4.72
N TYR A 132 -5.05 -4.34 4.65
CA TYR A 132 -5.23 -5.79 4.64
C TYR A 132 -5.84 -6.22 3.31
N GLN A 133 -5.26 -7.26 2.72
CA GLN A 133 -5.84 -7.91 1.56
C GLN A 133 -7.04 -8.76 2.00
N LEU A 134 -8.21 -8.44 1.45
CA LEU A 134 -9.42 -9.22 1.59
C LEU A 134 -9.55 -10.20 0.42
N VAL A 135 -9.72 -11.48 0.74
CA VAL A 135 -10.02 -12.51 -0.26
C VAL A 135 -11.53 -12.57 -0.47
N VAL A 136 -12.01 -12.15 -1.65
CA VAL A 136 -13.42 -12.24 -2.02
C VAL A 136 -13.58 -13.27 -3.14
N ASN A 137 -14.33 -14.34 -2.86
CA ASN A 137 -14.76 -15.36 -3.83
C ASN A 137 -13.61 -16.05 -4.62
N ASP A 138 -12.42 -16.20 -4.04
CA ASP A 138 -11.24 -16.85 -4.66
C ASP A 138 -10.80 -16.30 -6.03
N SER A 139 -11.26 -15.09 -6.41
CA SER A 139 -10.89 -14.46 -7.67
C SER A 139 -9.77 -13.42 -7.46
N PRO A 140 -8.73 -13.38 -8.30
CA PRO A 140 -7.72 -12.32 -8.25
C PRO A 140 -8.34 -10.94 -8.46
N ALA A 141 -9.37 -10.83 -9.33
CA ALA A 141 -10.15 -9.61 -9.53
C ALA A 141 -11.04 -9.24 -8.32
N GLY A 142 -11.21 -10.16 -7.37
CA GLY A 142 -11.95 -9.96 -6.12
C GLY A 142 -11.09 -9.48 -4.94
N SER A 143 -9.76 -9.45 -5.08
CA SER A 143 -8.87 -8.96 -4.02
C SER A 143 -9.11 -7.49 -3.76
N LYS A 144 -9.69 -7.17 -2.60
CA LYS A 144 -9.86 -5.79 -2.13
C LYS A 144 -8.81 -5.48 -1.07
N TRP A 145 -8.50 -4.20 -0.92
CA TRP A 145 -7.63 -3.71 0.15
C TRP A 145 -8.44 -2.84 1.09
N GLU A 146 -8.49 -3.26 2.36
CA GLU A 146 -9.21 -2.54 3.40
C GLU A 146 -8.22 -1.92 4.39
N LEU A 147 -8.51 -0.69 4.82
CA LEU A 147 -7.71 -0.06 5.86
C LEU A 147 -7.98 -0.76 7.19
N GLY A 148 -6.94 -1.27 7.85
CA GLY A 148 -7.08 -1.77 9.21
C GLY A 148 -6.57 -0.79 10.27
N TYR A 149 -5.39 -0.20 10.07
CA TYR A 149 -4.80 0.71 11.08
C TYR A 149 -4.28 2.00 10.47
N ARG A 150 -4.49 3.10 11.21
CA ARG A 150 -3.78 4.36 11.02
C ARG A 150 -2.74 4.49 12.14
N VAL A 151 -1.48 4.71 11.76
CA VAL A 151 -0.36 4.89 12.69
C VAL A 151 0.12 6.33 12.55
N VAL A 152 0.09 7.04 13.67
CA VAL A 152 0.58 8.41 13.82
C VAL A 152 1.68 8.44 14.87
N PRO A 153 2.67 9.33 14.77
CA PRO A 153 3.68 9.47 15.81
C PRO A 153 3.02 9.89 17.13
N SER A 154 3.46 9.30 18.25
CA SER A 154 2.91 9.60 19.58
C SER A 154 3.22 11.03 20.05
N VAL A 155 4.28 11.62 19.51
CA VAL A 155 4.64 13.03 19.66
C VAL A 155 4.96 13.52 18.27
N ALA A 156 4.06 14.31 17.69
CA ALA A 156 4.19 14.82 16.35
C ALA A 156 4.70 16.26 16.40
N SER A 157 5.80 16.55 15.70
CA SER A 157 6.27 17.90 15.44
C SER A 157 6.05 18.24 13.97
N ALA A 158 5.89 19.54 13.68
CA ALA A 158 5.80 19.99 12.30
C ALA A 158 7.02 19.50 11.51
N TYR A 159 6.77 18.97 10.31
CA TYR A 159 7.80 18.46 9.38
C TYR A 159 8.56 17.21 9.84
N ASP A 160 8.02 16.43 10.77
CA ASP A 160 8.60 15.13 11.14
C ASP A 160 8.56 14.11 9.98
N HIS A 161 7.64 14.29 9.04
CA HIS A 161 7.48 13.44 7.86
C HIS A 161 7.45 11.92 8.17
N PHE A 162 6.76 11.54 9.24
CA PHE A 162 6.59 10.14 9.61
C PHE A 162 6.01 9.33 8.43
N GLY A 163 6.57 8.15 8.18
CA GLY A 163 6.23 7.34 7.01
C GLY A 163 6.92 7.77 5.70
N PHE A 164 7.87 8.71 5.72
CA PHE A 164 8.64 9.09 4.52
C PHE A 164 9.36 7.92 3.84
N SER A 165 9.90 6.99 4.62
CA SER A 165 10.52 5.77 4.11
C SER A 165 10.04 4.58 4.93
N LEU A 166 9.58 3.56 4.23
CA LEU A 166 9.10 2.32 4.83
C LEU A 166 9.90 1.16 4.26
N THR A 167 10.35 0.29 5.15
CA THR A 167 10.90 -1.02 4.79
C THR A 167 10.42 -2.02 5.84
N ALA A 168 10.29 -3.25 5.42
CA ALA A 168 9.99 -4.35 6.31
C ALA A 168 10.83 -5.54 5.88
N CYS A 169 11.30 -6.27 6.88
CA CYS A 169 12.06 -7.49 6.70
C CYS A 169 11.32 -8.59 7.45
N PHE A 170 11.11 -9.72 6.78
CA PHE A 170 10.58 -10.92 7.41
C PHE A 170 11.75 -11.75 7.89
N LEU A 171 11.82 -11.97 9.19
CA LEU A 171 12.56 -13.11 9.70
C LEU A 171 11.67 -14.33 9.45
N SER A 172 12.11 -15.21 8.55
CA SER A 172 11.43 -16.46 8.27
C SER A 172 11.66 -17.42 9.43
N ASP A 173 11.00 -17.19 10.56
CA ASP A 173 10.97 -18.16 11.64
C ASP A 173 9.52 -18.40 12.07
N THR A 174 9.01 -19.54 11.60
CA THR A 174 7.82 -20.28 12.05
C THR A 174 6.44 -19.67 11.77
N GLU A 175 5.53 -20.55 11.34
CA GLU A 175 4.11 -20.32 11.03
C GLU A 175 3.44 -19.27 11.95
N GLU A 176 3.19 -18.06 11.44
CA GLU A 176 2.16 -17.20 12.01
C GLU A 176 0.81 -17.88 11.72
N ALA A 177 0.25 -18.55 12.74
CA ALA A 177 -1.13 -19.01 12.70
C ALA A 177 -2.05 -17.82 12.38
N PRO A 178 -3.10 -18.02 11.55
CA PRO A 178 -4.03 -16.95 11.20
C PRO A 178 -4.61 -16.33 12.47
N ILE A 179 -4.58 -15.00 12.53
CA ILE A 179 -5.12 -14.19 13.61
C ILE A 179 -6.61 -14.53 13.72
N LYS A 180 -7.00 -15.28 14.76
CA LYS A 180 -8.43 -15.49 15.06
C LYS A 180 -9.03 -14.15 15.47
N GLU A 181 -10.20 -13.84 14.91
CA GLU A 181 -10.94 -12.60 15.22
C GLU A 181 -11.02 -12.33 16.73
N PRO A 182 -10.95 -11.07 17.17
CA PRO A 182 -11.19 -10.72 18.56
C PRO A 182 -12.62 -11.15 18.93
N THR A 183 -12.72 -12.09 19.85
CA THR A 183 -14.00 -12.52 20.41
C THR A 183 -14.63 -11.30 21.05
N ALA A 184 -15.77 -10.86 20.52
CA ALA A 184 -16.53 -9.77 21.10
C ALA A 184 -16.84 -10.08 22.57
N LEU A 185 -16.32 -9.26 23.49
CA LEU A 185 -16.75 -9.25 24.88
C LEU A 185 -18.18 -8.72 24.89
N SER A 186 -19.14 -9.64 25.00
CA SER A 186 -20.51 -9.29 25.39
C SER A 186 -20.49 -8.82 26.85
N VAL A 187 -20.85 -7.56 27.07
CA VAL A 187 -21.34 -7.07 28.37
C VAL A 187 -22.87 -7.06 28.33
#